data_AF-A0A538FBH6-F1
#
_entry.id   AF-A0A538FBH6-F1
#
_cell.length_a   1.000
_cell.length_b   1.000
_cell.length_c   1.000
_cell.angle_alpha   90.00
_cell.angle_beta   90.00
_cell.angle_gamma   90.00
#
_symmetry.space_group_name_H-M   'P 1'
#
loop_
_entity.id
_entity.type
_entity.pdbx_description
1 polymer ?
#
loop_
_entity_poly.entity_id
_entity_poly.type
_entity_poly.pdbx_seq_one_letter_code
_entity_poly.pdbx_strand_id
1 'polypeptide(L)'
;MIITVTLNAAIDKTLAVPNFRLGWRHRAVEQTSMAGGKGVNVARALKALGEPVIATGVAGGPTGTRIIEQLTEEAILSDFVRIREESRTSTAVVDPTTGEQTEINERGPDVSAAELDLFRDKLLYLARG
;
A
#
# COMPACT_ATOMS: atom_id res chain seq x y z
N MET A 1 20.84 -8.49 0.08
CA MET A 1 19.66 -7.87 -0.57
C MET A 1 18.48 -8.00 0.38
N ILE A 2 17.82 -6.91 0.75
CA ILE A 2 16.69 -6.95 1.68
C ILE A 2 15.39 -7.18 0.91
N ILE A 3 14.51 -8.04 1.42
CA ILE A 3 13.19 -8.28 0.84
C ILE A 3 12.15 -7.86 1.88
N THR A 4 11.19 -7.03 1.47
CA THR A 4 10.04 -6.66 2.28
C THR A 4 8.79 -7.30 1.71
N VAL A 5 7.93 -7.84 2.58
CA VAL A 5 6.74 -8.58 2.18
C VAL A 5 5.49 -7.85 2.65
N THR A 6 4.54 -7.61 1.73
CA THR A 6 3.24 -6.99 2.02
C THR A 6 2.09 -7.81 1.43
N LEU A 7 1.47 -8.65 2.25
CA LEU A 7 0.36 -9.52 1.82
C LEU A 7 -1.01 -8.81 1.74
N ASN A 8 -1.07 -7.55 2.17
CA ASN A 8 -2.29 -6.74 2.12
C ASN A 8 -1.92 -5.30 1.73
N ALA A 9 -1.25 -5.17 0.58
CA ALA A 9 -0.85 -3.89 0.03
C ALA A 9 -2.09 -3.04 -0.32
N ALA A 10 -1.96 -1.73 -0.13
CA ALA A 10 -3.07 -0.80 -0.25
C ALA A 10 -2.65 0.45 -0.99
N ILE A 11 -3.62 1.22 -1.45
CA ILE A 11 -3.43 2.66 -1.66
C ILE A 11 -3.82 3.37 -0.37
N ASP A 12 -2.87 4.05 0.26
CA ASP A 12 -3.12 4.89 1.43
C ASP A 12 -3.49 6.29 0.94
N LYS A 13 -4.68 6.77 1.30
CA LYS A 13 -5.19 8.10 1.00
C LYS A 13 -5.26 8.93 2.27
N THR A 14 -4.70 10.14 2.23
CA THR A 14 -4.86 11.11 3.31
C THR A 14 -5.70 12.27 2.81
N LEU A 15 -6.76 12.60 3.55
CA LEU A 15 -7.68 13.69 3.25
C LEU A 15 -7.60 14.72 4.38
N ALA A 16 -7.24 15.96 4.07
CA ALA A 16 -7.33 17.05 5.02
C ALA A 16 -8.74 17.63 5.02
N VAL A 17 -9.48 17.46 6.12
CA VAL A 17 -10.89 17.83 6.25
C VAL A 17 -11.11 18.69 7.49
N PRO A 18 -11.20 20.03 7.35
CA PRO A 18 -11.42 20.93 8.49
C PRO A 18 -12.77 20.67 9.18
N ASN A 19 -12.77 20.63 10.51
CA ASN A 19 -13.95 20.42 11.36
C ASN A 19 -14.71 19.13 10.99
N PHE A 20 -14.01 18.00 10.91
CA PHE A 20 -14.59 16.72 10.53
C PHE A 20 -15.66 16.28 11.55
N ARG A 21 -16.85 15.97 11.04
CA ARG A 21 -18.04 15.64 11.86
C ARG A 21 -18.88 14.57 11.18
N LEU A 22 -19.36 13.61 11.98
CA LEU A 22 -20.30 12.57 11.55
C LEU A 22 -21.62 13.17 11.08
N GLY A 23 -22.20 12.61 10.02
CA GLY A 23 -23.49 13.06 9.46
C GLY A 23 -23.43 14.30 8.57
N TRP A 24 -22.23 14.84 8.31
CA TRP A 24 -22.04 16.01 7.46
C TRP A 24 -21.37 15.67 6.12
N ARG A 25 -21.66 16.48 5.10
CA ARG A 25 -20.93 16.45 3.83
C ARG A 25 -19.70 17.35 3.95
N HIS A 26 -18.54 16.78 3.67
CA HIS A 26 -17.27 17.49 3.70
C HIS A 26 -16.68 17.66 2.30
N ARG A 27 -15.77 18.63 2.15
CA ARG A 27 -14.86 18.72 1.00
C ARG A 27 -13.44 18.75 1.56
N ALA A 28 -12.60 17.83 1.11
CA ALA A 28 -11.19 17.85 1.48
C ALA A 28 -10.53 19.10 0.88
N VAL A 29 -9.70 19.79 1.66
CA VAL A 29 -8.92 20.94 1.21
C VAL A 29 -7.60 20.51 0.59
N GLU A 30 -7.09 19.35 1.01
CA GLU A 30 -5.92 18.68 0.45
C GLU A 30 -6.17 17.18 0.40
N GLN A 31 -5.55 16.51 -0.57
CA GLN A 31 -5.55 15.06 -0.67
C GLN A 31 -4.21 14.54 -1.17
N THR A 32 -3.76 13.43 -0.60
CA THR A 32 -2.61 12.68 -1.08
C THR A 32 -2.96 11.20 -1.21
N SER A 33 -2.25 10.49 -2.09
CA SER A 33 -2.47 9.07 -2.33
C SER A 33 -1.14 8.41 -2.67
N MET A 34 -0.79 7.36 -1.91
CA MET A 34 0.51 6.69 -2.02
C MET A 34 0.36 5.17 -1.92
N ALA A 35 1.34 4.45 -2.47
CA ALA A 35 1.47 3.02 -2.28
C ALA A 35 1.75 2.75 -0.81
N GLY A 36 0.91 1.90 -0.23
CA GLY A 36 0.77 1.71 1.20
C GLY A 36 0.92 0.27 1.65
N GLY A 37 0.92 0.10 2.96
CA GLY A 37 1.16 -1.17 3.63
C GLY A 37 2.52 -1.25 4.31
N LYS A 38 2.60 -2.01 5.40
CA LYS A 38 3.76 -1.97 6.30
C LYS A 38 5.07 -2.34 5.61
N GLY A 39 5.10 -3.42 4.81
CA GLY A 39 6.31 -3.81 4.09
C GLY A 39 6.72 -2.79 3.02
N VAL A 40 5.75 -2.21 2.31
CA VAL A 40 5.97 -1.08 1.39
C VAL A 40 6.60 0.11 2.09
N ASN A 41 6.08 0.50 3.26
CA ASN A 41 6.61 1.62 4.04
C ASN A 41 8.04 1.33 4.54
N VAL A 42 8.33 0.08 4.94
CA VAL A 42 9.69 -0.35 5.28
C VAL A 42 10.61 -0.28 4.05
N ALA A 43 10.15 -0.69 2.86
CA ALA A 43 10.94 -0.59 1.64
C ALA A 43 11.29 0.87 1.31
N ARG A 44 10.31 1.78 1.43
CA ARG A 44 10.53 3.21 1.25
C ARG A 44 11.56 3.77 2.23
N ALA A 45 11.48 3.38 3.50
CA ALA A 45 12.46 3.79 4.52
C ALA A 45 13.86 3.27 4.20
N LEU A 46 14.00 1.99 3.83
CA LEU A 46 15.29 1.39 3.45
C LEU A 46 15.89 2.09 2.21
N LYS A 47 15.07 2.37 1.20
CA LYS A 47 15.48 3.12 0.01
C LYS A 47 16.02 4.50 0.37
N ALA A 48 15.33 5.23 1.26
CA ALA A 48 15.76 6.55 1.72
C ALA A 48 17.08 6.50 2.50
N LEU A 49 17.38 5.38 3.16
CA LEU A 49 18.65 5.11 3.84
C LEU A 49 19.76 4.62 2.88
N GLY A 50 19.48 4.46 1.59
CA GLY A 50 20.43 3.98 0.59
C GLY A 50 20.59 2.46 0.55
N GLU A 51 19.74 1.71 1.27
CA GLU A 51 19.82 0.24 1.34
C GLU A 51 19.10 -0.42 0.16
N PRO A 52 19.73 -1.39 -0.54
CA PRO A 52 19.08 -2.15 -1.61
C PRO A 52 17.94 -3.02 -1.07
N VAL A 53 16.73 -2.76 -1.58
CA VAL A 53 15.50 -3.44 -1.18
C VAL A 53 14.63 -3.84 -2.37
N ILE A 54 13.99 -5.01 -2.27
CA ILE A 54 12.89 -5.45 -3.13
C ILE A 54 11.59 -5.47 -2.32
N ALA A 55 10.57 -4.78 -2.78
CA ALA A 55 9.21 -4.87 -2.24
C ALA A 55 8.42 -5.97 -2.96
N THR A 56 7.91 -6.95 -2.24
CA THR A 56 7.09 -8.04 -2.79
C THR A 56 5.83 -8.26 -1.94
N GLY A 57 4.94 -9.13 -2.42
CA GLY A 57 3.64 -9.39 -1.80
C GLY A 57 2.60 -9.76 -2.84
N VAL A 58 1.34 -9.43 -2.55
CA VAL A 58 0.23 -9.58 -3.48
C VAL A 58 -0.42 -8.22 -3.77
N ALA A 59 -0.80 -7.99 -5.02
CA ALA A 59 -1.50 -6.79 -5.44
C ALA A 59 -2.44 -7.13 -6.61
N GLY A 60 -3.66 -6.62 -6.63
CA GLY A 60 -4.65 -7.01 -7.64
C GLY A 60 -5.58 -5.89 -8.08
N GLY A 61 -6.20 -6.11 -9.24
CA GLY A 61 -7.07 -5.13 -9.89
C GLY A 61 -6.37 -3.80 -10.28
N PRO A 62 -7.16 -2.79 -10.67
CA PRO A 62 -6.65 -1.45 -10.98
C PRO A 62 -5.88 -0.81 -9.83
N THR A 63 -6.37 -0.96 -8.60
CA THR A 63 -5.67 -0.46 -7.40
C THR A 63 -4.29 -1.11 -7.23
N GLY A 64 -4.17 -2.42 -7.46
CA GLY A 64 -2.89 -3.13 -7.42
C GLY A 64 -1.91 -2.66 -8.49
N THR A 65 -2.37 -2.38 -9.70
CA THR A 65 -1.54 -1.79 -10.76
C THR A 65 -0.99 -0.43 -10.33
N ARG A 66 -1.85 0.43 -9.75
CA ARG A 66 -1.44 1.75 -9.26
C ARG A 66 -0.40 1.68 -8.14
N ILE A 67 -0.48 0.69 -7.25
CA ILE A 67 0.55 0.45 -6.22
C ILE A 67 1.92 0.23 -6.88
N ILE A 68 1.98 -0.63 -7.90
CA ILE A 68 3.22 -0.97 -8.60
C ILE A 68 3.77 0.24 -9.37
N GLU A 69 2.89 1.02 -10.02
CA GLU A 69 3.27 2.26 -10.72
C GLU A 69 3.90 3.27 -9.74
N GLN A 70 3.27 3.54 -8.60
CA GLN A 70 3.80 4.48 -7.61
C GLN A 70 5.13 4.03 -6.99
N LEU A 71 5.31 2.72 -6.73
CA LEU A 71 6.62 2.20 -6.29
C LEU A 71 7.70 2.39 -7.37
N THR A 72 7.33 2.27 -8.64
CA THR A 72 8.24 2.51 -9.77
C THR A 72 8.63 3.98 -9.87
N GLU A 73 7.66 4.91 -9.70
CA GLU A 73 7.90 6.35 -9.64
C GLU A 73 8.85 6.75 -8.49
N GLU A 74 8.75 6.05 -7.35
CA GLU A 74 9.65 6.21 -6.20
C GLU A 74 11.01 5.51 -6.37
N ALA A 75 11.28 4.90 -7.52
CA ALA A 75 12.49 4.10 -7.80
C ALA A 75 12.74 2.99 -6.76
N ILE A 76 11.65 2.41 -6.24
CA ILE A 76 11.65 1.22 -5.37
C ILE A 76 11.46 0.00 -6.26
N LEU A 77 12.46 -0.89 -6.27
CA LEU A 77 12.35 -2.15 -6.98
C LEU A 77 11.24 -2.99 -6.34
N SER A 78 10.29 -3.45 -7.15
CA SER A 78 9.16 -4.23 -6.67
C SER A 78 8.89 -5.44 -7.57
N ASP A 79 8.43 -6.52 -6.94
CA ASP A 79 8.05 -7.75 -7.62
C ASP A 79 6.85 -8.40 -6.92
N PHE A 80 5.65 -7.89 -7.20
CA PHE A 80 4.39 -8.38 -6.60
C PHE A 80 3.77 -9.50 -7.44
N VAL A 81 3.13 -10.47 -6.77
CA VAL A 81 2.21 -11.40 -7.46
C VAL A 81 0.90 -10.69 -7.73
N ARG A 82 0.45 -10.76 -8.99
CA ARG A 82 -0.86 -10.25 -9.40
C ARG A 82 -1.94 -11.22 -8.94
N ILE A 83 -2.94 -10.69 -8.23
CA ILE A 83 -4.12 -11.45 -7.79
C ILE A 83 -5.38 -10.91 -8.47
N ARG A 84 -6.44 -11.72 -8.47
CA ARG A 84 -7.72 -11.42 -9.13
C ARG A 84 -8.46 -10.29 -8.43
N GLU A 85 -8.55 -10.35 -7.11
CA GLU A 85 -9.31 -9.36 -6.34
C GLU A 85 -8.55 -8.06 -6.17
N GLU A 86 -9.32 -6.98 -6.03
CA GLU A 86 -8.76 -5.63 -6.00
C GLU A 86 -8.06 -5.34 -4.67
N SER A 87 -6.84 -4.80 -4.74
CA SER A 87 -6.15 -4.26 -3.57
C SER A 87 -6.99 -3.19 -2.90
N ARG A 88 -6.97 -3.16 -1.57
CA ARG A 88 -7.79 -2.25 -0.76
C ARG A 88 -7.32 -0.79 -0.81
N THR A 89 -8.18 0.12 -0.40
CA THR A 89 -7.79 1.49 -0.03
C THR A 89 -7.83 1.66 1.50
N SER A 90 -6.82 2.32 2.07
CA SER A 90 -6.86 2.82 3.44
C SER A 90 -7.04 4.33 3.40
N THR A 91 -7.97 4.90 4.15
CA THR A 91 -8.19 6.35 4.18
C THR A 91 -7.94 6.92 5.57
N ALA A 92 -7.03 7.87 5.68
CA ALA A 92 -6.86 8.71 6.85
C ALA A 92 -7.54 10.06 6.60
N VAL A 93 -8.46 10.45 7.47
CA VAL A 93 -9.03 11.79 7.53
C VAL A 93 -8.30 12.55 8.63
N VAL A 94 -7.62 13.62 8.25
CA VAL A 94 -6.90 14.50 9.18
C VAL A 94 -7.68 15.79 9.29
N ASP A 95 -8.08 16.17 10.50
CA ASP A 95 -8.68 17.47 10.75
C ASP A 95 -7.61 18.48 11.15
N PRO A 96 -7.21 19.42 10.27
CA PRO A 96 -6.17 20.40 10.58
C PRO A 96 -6.59 21.40 11.66
N THR A 97 -7.88 21.49 12.00
CA THR A 97 -8.39 22.43 13.01
C THR A 97 -8.25 21.89 14.42
N THR A 98 -8.33 20.57 14.60
CA THR A 98 -8.19 19.90 15.90
C THR A 98 -6.86 19.14 16.02
N GLY A 99 -6.23 18.80 14.89
CA GLY A 99 -5.06 17.91 14.82
C GLY A 99 -5.43 16.43 14.93
N GLU A 100 -6.71 16.08 14.95
CA GLU A 100 -7.16 14.69 15.09
C GLU A 100 -7.09 13.92 13.78
N GLN A 101 -6.87 12.61 13.88
CA GLN A 101 -6.86 11.68 12.75
C GLN A 101 -7.87 10.56 12.97
N THR A 102 -8.67 10.29 11.93
CA THR A 102 -9.58 9.14 11.87
C THR A 102 -9.18 8.25 10.70
N GLU A 103 -9.07 6.95 10.93
CA GLU A 103 -8.72 5.99 9.88
C GLU A 103 -9.89 5.08 9.51
N ILE A 104 -10.09 4.89 8.22
CA ILE A 104 -11.06 3.97 7.62
C ILE A 104 -10.27 3.00 6.76
N ASN A 105 -10.14 1.77 7.24
CA ASN A 105 -9.39 0.71 6.58
C ASN A 105 -10.37 -0.26 5.92
N GLU A 106 -10.38 -0.32 4.59
CA GLU A 106 -11.13 -1.35 3.87
C GLU A 106 -10.55 -2.74 4.17
N ARG A 107 -11.39 -3.78 4.01
CA ARG A 107 -10.92 -5.16 4.04
C ARG A 107 -9.99 -5.42 2.86
N GLY A 108 -8.97 -6.25 3.10
CA GLY A 108 -8.09 -6.71 2.03
C GLY A 108 -8.82 -7.65 1.06
N PRO A 109 -8.24 -7.88 -0.13
CA PRO A 109 -8.75 -8.86 -1.09
C PRO A 109 -8.69 -10.29 -0.53
N ASP A 110 -9.62 -11.13 -0.98
CA ASP A 110 -9.48 -12.58 -0.80
C ASP A 110 -8.41 -13.11 -1.75
N VAL A 111 -7.48 -13.91 -1.20
CA VAL A 111 -6.38 -14.52 -1.96
C VAL A 111 -6.61 -16.02 -2.03
N SER A 112 -6.71 -16.55 -3.24
CA SER A 112 -6.88 -17.99 -3.46
C SER A 112 -5.63 -18.78 -3.10
N ALA A 113 -5.79 -20.08 -2.83
CA ALA A 113 -4.66 -20.97 -2.57
C ALA A 113 -3.64 -20.97 -3.72
N ALA A 114 -4.09 -20.96 -4.97
CA ALA A 114 -3.21 -20.91 -6.14
C ALA A 114 -2.39 -19.61 -6.22
N GLU A 115 -2.98 -18.47 -5.86
CA GLU A 115 -2.27 -17.19 -5.79
C GLU A 115 -1.25 -17.14 -4.65
N LEU A 116 -1.59 -17.75 -3.50
CA LEU A 116 -0.65 -17.91 -2.39
C LEU A 116 0.52 -18.82 -2.75
N ASP A 117 0.28 -19.90 -3.50
CA ASP A 117 1.35 -20.78 -3.99
C ASP A 117 2.28 -20.04 -4.96
N LEU A 118 1.73 -19.26 -5.90
CA LEU A 118 2.51 -18.39 -6.78
C LEU A 118 3.35 -17.39 -5.99
N PHE A 119 2.79 -16.78 -4.95
CA PHE A 119 3.53 -15.87 -4.06
C PHE A 119 4.65 -16.60 -3.31
N ARG A 120 4.39 -17.80 -2.78
CA ARG A 120 5.39 -18.61 -2.10
C ARG A 120 6.56 -18.93 -3.03
N ASP A 121 6.29 -19.38 -4.25
CA ASP A 121 7.31 -19.71 -5.23
C ASP A 121 8.16 -18.49 -5.61
N LYS A 122 7.52 -17.33 -5.79
CA LYS A 122 8.20 -16.06 -6.01
C LYS A 122 9.10 -15.67 -4.82
N LEU A 123 8.59 -15.77 -3.60
CA LEU A 123 9.37 -15.42 -2.41
C LEU A 123 10.60 -16.31 -2.27
N LEU A 124 10.44 -17.62 -2.51
CA LEU A 124 11.55 -18.57 -2.49
C LEU A 124 12.56 -18.31 -3.61
N TYR A 125 12.11 -17.87 -4.78
CA TYR A 125 12.99 -17.44 -5.88
C TYR A 125 13.81 -16.21 -5.47
N LEU A 126 13.15 -15.15 -4.98
CA LEU A 126 13.83 -13.91 -4.56
C LEU A 126 14.81 -14.13 -3.40
N ALA A 127 14.50 -15.07 -2.49
CA ALA A 127 15.35 -15.39 -1.35
C ALA A 127 16.64 -16.13 -1.73
N ARG A 128 16.73 -16.71 -2.93
CA ARG A 128 17.93 -17.45 -3.37
C ARG A 128 19.03 -16.55 -3.95
N GLY A 129 18.71 -15.32 -4.32
CA GLY A 129 19.64 -14.38 -4.96
C GLY A 129 19.69 -14.57 -6.46
#